data_AF-A0A1E7FJL3-F1
#
_entry.id   AF-A0A1E7FJL3-F1
#
_cell.length_a   1.000
_cell.length_b   1.000
_cell.length_c   1.000
_cell.angle_alpha   90.00
_cell.angle_beta   90.00
_cell.angle_gamma   90.00
#
_symmetry.space_group_name_H-M   'P 1'
#
loop_
_entity.id
_entity.type
_entity.pdbx_description
1 polymer ?
#
loop_
_entity_poly.entity_id
_entity_poly.type
_entity_poly.pdbx_seq_one_letter_code
_entity_poly.pdbx_strand_id
1 'polypeptide(L)'
;MITSSSSIADSYKASGGCTCKKSKCLKLYCQCFAMSATCGPKCRCQSCNNTSMHIDEIDMARRTILERNPMAFEDKFKRSSLSVQSSSSSRRPVIGRVNKWGCKCRKSFCLKKYCECFQ
;
A
#
# COMPACT_ATOMS: atom_id res chain seq x y z
N MET A 1 2.32 -24.05 34.30
CA MET A 1 1.39 -23.09 33.67
C MET A 1 1.85 -22.90 32.24
N ILE A 2 1.19 -23.56 31.29
CA ILE A 2 1.49 -23.49 29.86
C ILE A 2 0.66 -22.33 29.27
N THR A 3 1.11 -21.76 28.15
CA THR A 3 0.46 -20.72 27.30
C THR A 3 0.74 -19.29 27.80
N SER A 4 1.18 -18.29 27.03
CA SER A 4 1.10 -18.02 25.59
C SER A 4 2.15 -16.98 25.21
N SER A 5 3.10 -17.30 24.33
CA SER A 5 3.92 -16.28 23.63
C SER A 5 3.42 -16.19 22.19
N SER A 6 2.20 -15.68 22.03
CA SER A 6 1.64 -15.35 20.74
C SER A 6 1.72 -13.84 20.52
N SER A 7 1.99 -13.47 19.26
CA SER A 7 1.70 -12.16 18.62
C SER A 7 2.83 -11.12 18.77
N ILE A 8 3.38 -10.43 17.75
CA ILE A 8 3.01 -10.19 16.36
C ILE A 8 4.31 -9.84 15.60
N ALA A 9 4.95 -10.81 14.96
CA ALA A 9 5.94 -10.55 13.93
C ALA A 9 5.73 -11.61 12.86
N ASP A 10 5.79 -11.22 11.59
CA ASP A 10 5.58 -12.07 10.41
C ASP A 10 4.14 -12.42 10.07
N SER A 11 3.51 -11.57 9.23
CA SER A 11 2.76 -12.04 8.05
C SER A 11 2.38 -10.96 7.03
N TYR A 12 3.16 -9.88 6.90
CA TYR A 12 3.18 -9.12 5.65
C TYR A 12 4.52 -9.35 4.96
N LYS A 13 4.67 -10.56 4.43
CA LYS A 13 5.82 -10.96 3.62
C LYS A 13 5.77 -10.15 2.33
N ALA A 14 6.39 -8.96 2.34
CA ALA A 14 6.81 -8.29 1.11
C ALA A 14 7.73 -9.27 0.38
N SER A 15 7.16 -10.01 -0.58
CA SER A 15 7.77 -11.21 -1.17
C SER A 15 9.01 -10.93 -2.02
N GLY A 16 9.35 -9.66 -2.23
CA GLY A 16 10.71 -9.21 -2.51
C GLY A 16 10.91 -7.86 -1.80
N GLY A 17 12.07 -7.61 -1.20
CA GLY A 17 12.36 -6.29 -0.62
C GLY A 17 12.35 -5.17 -1.67
N CYS A 18 12.37 -3.91 -1.24
CA CYS A 18 12.33 -2.78 -2.18
C CYS A 18 13.67 -2.55 -2.90
N THR A 19 13.66 -1.84 -4.02
CA THR A 19 14.86 -1.47 -4.81
C THR A 19 14.95 0.05 -5.04
N CYS A 20 14.52 0.83 -4.06
CA CYS A 20 14.41 2.29 -4.17
C CYS A 20 15.77 2.96 -4.36
N LYS A 21 15.85 3.97 -5.25
CA LYS A 21 17.10 4.73 -5.50
C LYS A 21 17.07 6.18 -5.00
N LYS A 22 15.89 6.81 -4.98
CA LYS A 22 15.74 8.27 -4.75
C LYS A 22 14.82 8.65 -3.58
N SER A 23 14.06 7.69 -3.04
CA SER A 23 13.08 7.98 -1.99
C SER A 23 13.68 7.98 -0.59
N LYS A 24 14.93 7.51 -0.43
CA LYS A 24 15.51 7.10 0.87
C LYS A 24 14.61 6.17 1.68
N CYS A 25 13.66 5.53 0.99
CA CYS A 25 12.57 4.75 1.58
C CYS A 25 11.63 5.53 2.52
N LEU A 26 11.60 6.87 2.48
CA LEU A 26 10.72 7.72 3.30
C LEU A 26 9.52 8.30 2.50
N LYS A 27 9.15 7.65 1.40
CA LYS A 27 8.04 8.08 0.52
C LYS A 27 7.22 6.85 0.14
N LEU A 28 5.94 7.06 -0.17
CA LEU A 28 5.01 5.99 -0.57
C LEU A 28 5.40 5.24 -1.86
N TYR A 29 6.41 5.71 -2.60
CA TYR A 29 7.03 4.94 -3.69
C TYR A 29 7.74 3.67 -3.19
N CYS A 30 8.15 3.65 -1.92
CA CYS A 30 8.71 2.47 -1.27
C CYS A 30 7.58 1.62 -0.70
N GLN A 31 7.46 0.38 -1.17
CA GLN A 31 6.45 -0.56 -0.68
C GLN A 31 6.57 -0.84 0.82
N CYS A 32 7.79 -0.92 1.37
CA CYS A 32 8.00 -1.14 2.81
C CYS A 32 7.37 0.00 3.61
N PHE A 33 7.69 1.23 3.22
CA PHE A 33 7.17 2.43 3.88
C PHE A 33 5.67 2.61 3.69
N ALA A 34 5.14 2.32 2.49
CA ALA A 34 3.69 2.36 2.21
C ALA A 34 2.91 1.34 3.05
N MET A 35 3.53 0.20 3.39
CA MET A 35 2.97 -0.82 4.28
C MET A 35 3.25 -0.54 5.76
N SER A 36 3.72 0.67 6.10
CA SER A 36 4.14 1.04 7.46
C SER A 36 5.21 0.12 8.06
N ALA A 37 6.01 -0.56 7.22
CA ALA A 37 7.09 -1.45 7.61
C ALA A 37 8.48 -0.82 7.36
N THR A 38 9.45 -1.16 8.20
CA THR A 38 10.86 -0.81 7.96
C THR A 38 11.46 -1.69 6.87
N CYS A 39 12.52 -1.20 6.22
CA CYS A 39 13.28 -1.97 5.25
C CYS A 39 14.08 -3.07 5.96
N GLY A 40 13.85 -4.32 5.57
CA GLY A 40 14.59 -5.48 6.07
C GLY A 40 15.76 -5.92 5.15
N PRO A 41 16.45 -7.02 5.49
CA PRO A 41 17.67 -7.49 4.80
C PRO A 41 17.46 -7.89 3.33
N LYS A 42 16.22 -8.13 2.91
CA LYS A 42 15.89 -8.44 1.51
C LYS A 42 15.81 -7.20 0.60
N CYS A 43 15.93 -5.99 1.16
CA CYS A 43 15.86 -4.75 0.39
C CYS A 43 17.22 -4.45 -0.27
N ARG A 44 17.18 -3.97 -1.51
CA ARG A 44 18.35 -3.50 -2.29
C ARG A 44 18.25 -2.01 -2.60
N CYS A 45 17.66 -1.25 -1.68
CA CYS A 45 17.52 0.19 -1.79
C CYS A 45 18.85 0.93 -1.50
N GLN A 46 19.04 2.09 -2.12
CA GLN A 46 20.20 2.95 -1.93
C GLN A 46 19.87 4.10 -0.97
N SER A 47 20.82 4.44 -0.08
CA SER A 47 20.68 5.49 0.94
C SER A 47 19.37 5.37 1.75
N CYS A 48 19.15 4.19 2.35
CA CYS A 48 17.92 3.89 3.06
C CYS A 48 17.90 4.53 4.46
N ASN A 49 16.86 5.33 4.71
CA ASN A 49 16.56 5.88 6.05
C ASN A 49 15.29 5.27 6.64
N ASN A 50 14.71 4.25 6.00
CA ASN A 50 13.58 3.50 6.55
C ASN A 50 14.09 2.30 7.36
N THR A 51 14.88 2.56 8.39
CA THR A 51 15.45 1.55 9.29
C THR A 51 15.14 1.91 10.75
N SER A 52 15.28 0.95 11.66
CA SER A 52 15.07 1.16 13.09
C SER A 52 16.03 2.18 13.73
N MET A 53 17.08 2.62 13.02
CA MET A 53 18.01 3.65 13.49
C MET A 53 17.53 5.08 13.17
N HIS A 54 16.59 5.23 12.24
CA HIS A 54 16.12 6.53 11.73
C HIS A 54 14.62 6.74 12.03
N ILE A 55 14.15 6.31 13.20
CA ILE A 55 12.73 6.33 13.57
C ILE A 55 12.17 7.75 13.52
N ASP A 56 12.91 8.74 14.01
CA ASP A 56 12.46 10.14 13.98
C ASP A 56 12.20 10.65 12.56
N GLU A 57 13.05 10.28 11.60
CA GLU A 57 12.87 10.64 10.19
C GLU A 57 11.67 9.91 9.57
N ILE A 58 11.45 8.65 9.94
CA ILE A 58 10.29 7.85 9.52
C ILE A 58 9.01 8.49 10.02
N ASP A 59 8.95 8.84 11.31
CA ASP A 59 7.76 9.41 11.94
C ASP A 59 7.46 10.81 11.44
N MET A 60 8.49 11.63 11.21
CA MET A 60 8.32 12.94 10.57
C MET A 60 7.76 12.79 9.16
N ALA A 61 8.32 11.88 8.35
CA ALA A 61 7.82 11.63 7.00
C ALA A 61 6.37 11.14 6.99
N ARG A 62 6.01 10.23 7.91
CA ARG A 62 4.64 9.75 8.08
C ARG A 62 3.69 10.87 8.44
N ARG A 63 4.04 11.70 9.43
CA ARG A 63 3.25 12.87 9.86
C ARG A 63 2.98 13.82 8.70
N THR A 64 4.01 14.23 7.96
CA THR A 64 3.86 15.12 6.80
C THR A 64 2.98 14.52 5.70
N ILE A 65 3.02 13.20 5.49
CA ILE A 65 2.18 12.54 4.50
C ILE A 65 0.72 12.48 4.96
N LEU A 66 0.48 12.15 6.24
CA LEU A 66 -0.86 12.09 6.82
C LEU A 66 -1.53 13.47 6.87
N GLU A 67 -0.77 14.52 7.14
CA GLU A 67 -1.27 15.90 7.12
C GLU A 67 -1.80 16.30 5.73
N ARG A 68 -1.13 15.85 4.66
CA ARG A 68 -1.55 16.09 3.27
C ARG A 68 -2.68 15.15 2.83
N ASN A 69 -2.67 13.92 3.33
CA ASN A 69 -3.67 12.91 3.03
C ASN A 69 -3.83 11.94 4.22
N PRO A 70 -4.89 12.09 5.04
CA PRO A 70 -5.11 11.24 6.20
C PRO A 70 -5.26 9.75 5.88
N MET A 71 -5.64 9.40 4.65
CA MET A 71 -5.80 8.01 4.20
C MET A 71 -4.59 7.47 3.42
N ALA A 72 -3.43 8.13 3.51
CA ALA A 72 -2.26 7.80 2.71
C ALA A 72 -1.67 6.40 2.95
N PHE A 73 -1.87 5.84 4.15
CA PHE A 73 -1.35 4.53 4.57
C PHE A 73 -2.45 3.48 4.77
N GLU A 74 -3.72 3.81 4.54
CA GLU A 74 -4.79 2.82 4.50
C GLU A 74 -4.60 1.97 3.24
N ASP A 75 -4.36 0.67 3.45
CA ASP A 75 -3.90 -0.29 2.44
C ASP A 75 -4.78 -0.25 1.16
N LYS A 76 -4.25 0.37 0.09
CA LYS A 76 -4.90 0.46 -1.22
C LYS A 76 -5.07 -0.92 -1.90
N PHE A 77 -4.50 -1.98 -1.33
CA PHE A 77 -4.41 -3.31 -1.94
C PHE A 77 -5.18 -4.42 -1.21
N LYS A 78 -6.17 -4.08 -0.34
CA LYS A 78 -7.17 -5.07 0.09
C LYS A 78 -8.02 -5.50 -1.11
N ARG A 79 -7.52 -6.47 -1.87
CA ARG A 79 -8.28 -7.22 -2.86
C ARG A 79 -9.32 -8.06 -2.12
N SER A 80 -10.52 -7.48 -1.96
CA SER A 80 -11.81 -8.15 -1.92
C SER A 80 -11.83 -9.57 -1.31
N SER A 81 -11.86 -9.63 0.01
CA SER A 81 -12.30 -10.80 0.78
C SER A 81 -13.59 -10.47 1.54
N LEU A 82 -14.60 -9.92 0.88
CA LEU A 82 -15.95 -9.76 1.44
C LEU A 82 -17.00 -10.18 0.39
N SER A 83 -17.36 -11.46 0.50
CA SER A 83 -18.65 -12.13 0.23
C SER A 83 -19.35 -11.96 -1.13
N VAL A 84 -19.25 -13.02 -1.94
CA VAL A 84 -20.34 -13.54 -2.77
C VAL A 84 -21.51 -13.93 -1.86
N GLN A 85 -22.70 -13.36 -2.08
CA GLN A 85 -23.99 -14.03 -1.90
C GLN A 85 -24.97 -13.56 -3.00
N SER A 86 -25.89 -14.45 -3.37
CA SER A 86 -26.33 -14.73 -4.73
C SER A 86 -27.66 -14.09 -5.16
N SER A 87 -27.87 -14.09 -6.49
CA SER A 87 -29.14 -14.30 -7.24
C SER A 87 -30.32 -13.31 -7.12
N SER A 88 -30.59 -12.56 -8.21
CA SER A 88 -31.77 -12.76 -9.08
C SER A 88 -31.92 -11.64 -10.14
N SER A 89 -32.50 -12.03 -11.28
CA SER A 89 -32.76 -11.27 -12.52
C SER A 89 -33.08 -9.77 -12.39
N SER A 90 -32.28 -8.93 -13.06
CA SER A 90 -32.73 -7.89 -14.03
C SER A 90 -31.54 -7.01 -14.45
N ARG A 91 -31.35 -6.84 -15.75
CA ARG A 91 -30.30 -6.02 -16.36
C ARG A 91 -30.37 -4.58 -15.83
N ARG A 92 -29.30 -4.07 -15.21
CA ARG A 92 -29.06 -2.63 -15.00
C ARG A 92 -27.56 -2.36 -14.73
N PRO A 93 -27.05 -1.17 -15.12
CA PRO A 93 -25.70 -0.99 -15.63
C PRO A 93 -24.63 -0.99 -14.55
N VAL A 94 -23.44 -1.44 -14.94
CA VAL A 94 -22.21 -1.48 -14.14
C VAL A 94 -21.84 -0.07 -13.69
N ILE A 95 -22.28 0.31 -12.49
CA ILE A 95 -21.64 1.40 -11.75
C ILE A 95 -20.32 0.83 -11.26
N GLY A 96 -19.32 0.82 -12.14
CA GLY A 96 -17.93 0.66 -11.73
C GLY A 96 -17.69 1.64 -10.59
N ARG A 97 -16.96 1.21 -9.55
CA ARG A 97 -16.55 2.10 -8.46
C ARG A 97 -15.65 3.18 -9.06
N VAL A 98 -16.26 4.23 -9.61
CA VAL A 98 -15.55 5.41 -10.07
C VAL A 98 -15.02 6.03 -8.78
N ASN A 99 -13.71 5.96 -8.58
CA ASN A 99 -13.05 6.83 -7.63
C ASN A 99 -13.60 8.25 -7.89
N LYS A 100 -14.16 8.92 -6.88
CA LYS A 100 -14.93 10.17 -7.07
C LYS A 100 -14.16 11.28 -7.81
N TRP A 101 -12.86 11.13 -8.00
CA TRP A 101 -11.94 12.07 -8.64
C TRP A 101 -11.40 11.64 -10.01
N GLY A 102 -11.83 10.49 -10.55
CA GLY A 102 -11.32 9.97 -11.82
C GLY A 102 -9.83 9.63 -11.77
N CYS A 103 -9.32 9.00 -12.83
CA CYS A 103 -7.89 8.73 -12.96
C CYS A 103 -7.21 9.81 -13.82
N LYS A 104 -5.93 10.10 -13.53
CA LYS A 104 -5.11 11.03 -14.33
C LYS A 104 -4.43 10.33 -15.53
N CYS A 105 -5.06 9.28 -16.05
CA CYS A 105 -4.51 8.40 -17.06
C CYS A 105 -4.45 9.12 -18.42
N ARG A 106 -3.24 9.48 -18.88
CA ARG A 106 -3.05 10.14 -20.17
C ARG A 106 -2.82 9.19 -21.35
N LYS A 107 -2.11 8.07 -21.12
CA LYS A 107 -1.66 7.15 -22.19
C LYS A 107 -2.12 5.71 -22.02
N SER A 108 -2.60 5.32 -20.84
CA SER A 108 -3.18 3.98 -20.63
C SER A 108 -4.51 3.79 -21.32
N PHE A 109 -5.24 4.87 -21.61
CA PHE A 109 -6.69 4.79 -21.90
C PHE A 109 -7.44 3.97 -20.86
N CYS A 110 -6.94 3.98 -19.61
CA CYS A 110 -7.44 3.16 -18.52
C CYS A 110 -7.37 1.65 -18.72
N LEU A 111 -6.52 1.14 -19.63
CA LEU A 111 -6.38 -0.29 -19.96
C LEU A 111 -5.14 -0.97 -19.36
N LYS A 112 -4.46 -0.33 -18.41
CA LYS A 112 -3.22 -0.87 -17.83
C LYS A 112 -3.23 -0.73 -16.31
N LYS A 113 -2.51 -1.63 -15.63
CA LYS A 113 -2.47 -1.76 -14.16
C LYS A 113 -2.01 -0.52 -13.37
N TYR A 114 -1.41 0.46 -14.03
CA TYR A 114 -1.07 1.74 -13.40
C TYR A 114 -2.25 2.72 -13.35
N CYS A 115 -3.38 2.40 -13.99
CA CYS A 115 -4.59 3.20 -13.92
C CYS A 115 -5.49 2.72 -12.77
N GLU A 116 -5.84 3.62 -11.86
CA GLU A 116 -6.70 3.31 -10.72
C GLU A 116 -8.14 2.92 -11.12
N CYS A 117 -8.55 3.16 -12.37
CA CYS A 117 -9.86 2.74 -12.91
C CYS A 117 -9.82 1.39 -13.63
N PHE A 118 -8.64 0.78 -13.84
CA PHE A 118 -8.52 -0.49 -14.53
C PHE A 118 -8.84 -1.64 -13.56
N GLN A 119 -9.97 -2.33 -13.77
CA GLN A 119 -10.43 -3.49 -12.98
C GLN A 119 -10.00 -4.82 -13.61
#